data_AF-A0A6J6Z6B3-F1
#
_entry.id   AF-A0A6J6Z6B3-F1
#
_cell.length_a   1.000
_cell.length_b   1.000
_cell.length_c   1.000
_cell.angle_alpha   90.00
_cell.angle_beta   90.00
_cell.angle_gamma   90.00
#
_symmetry.space_group_name_H-M   'P 1'
#
loop_
_entity.id
_entity.type
_entity.pdbx_description
1 polymer ?
#
loop_
_entity_poly.entity_id
_entity_poly.type
_entity_poly.pdbx_seq_one_letter_code
_entity_poly.pdbx_strand_id
1 'polypeptide(L)' 'MLLNTSFNVRGEPPVCTPEEAYTCFMRTDMDYLVIGSLLLSKSEQPAFEHDSDWQKEFALD' A
#
# COMPACT_ATOMS: atom_id res chain seq x y z
N MET A 1 6.32 20.16 -7.00
CA MET A 1 5.45 20.10 -5.80
C MET A 1 5.49 18.68 -5.29
N LEU A 2 5.64 18.47 -3.98
CA LEU A 2 5.67 17.14 -3.36
C LEU A 2 4.47 17.05 -2.42
N LEU A 3 3.63 16.01 -2.60
CA LEU A 3 2.56 15.71 -1.67
C LEU A 3 3.09 14.69 -0.64
N ASN A 4 3.04 15.06 0.63
CA ASN A 4 3.37 14.18 1.74
C ASN A 4 2.10 13.89 2.54
N THR A 5 1.62 12.66 2.48
CA THR A 5 0.43 12.18 3.19
C THR A 5 0.77 10.88 3.90
N SER A 6 -0.08 10.44 4.83
CA SER A 6 0.06 9.13 5.47
C SER A 6 0.14 8.03 4.40
N PHE A 7 1.02 7.05 4.62
CA PHE A 7 1.03 5.86 3.79
C PHE A 7 0.10 4.80 4.40
N ASN A 8 -1.11 4.75 3.86
CA ASN A 8 -2.17 3.82 4.18
C ASN A 8 -3.17 3.78 3.02
N VAL A 9 -4.11 2.85 3.10
CA VAL A 9 -5.35 2.98 2.34
C VAL A 9 -6.43 3.63 3.21
N ARG A 10 -7.40 4.29 2.59
CA ARG A 10 -8.45 5.02 3.31
C ARG A 10 -9.17 4.08 4.30
N GLY A 11 -9.19 4.48 5.58
CA GLY A 11 -9.80 3.71 6.67
C GLY A 11 -8.80 2.92 7.51
N GLU A 12 -7.62 2.60 6.96
CA GLU A 12 -6.58 1.86 7.67
C GLU A 12 -5.63 2.79 8.45
N PRO A 13 -5.03 2.33 9.56
CA PRO A 13 -3.93 3.02 10.21
C PRO A 13 -2.70 3.11 9.28
N PRO A 14 -1.79 4.07 9.49
CA PRO A 14 -0.51 4.12 8.78
C PRO A 14 0.33 2.85 8.97
N VAL A 15 1.02 2.43 7.91
CA VAL A 15 1.91 1.25 7.95
C VAL A 15 3.05 1.44 8.95
N CYS A 16 3.40 0.36 9.65
CA CYS A 16 4.44 0.30 10.68
C CYS A 16 5.48 -0.80 10.43
N THR A 17 5.24 -1.71 9.48
CA THR A 17 6.16 -2.79 9.10
C THR A 17 6.44 -2.81 7.58
N PRO A 18 7.59 -3.34 7.13
CA PRO A 18 7.86 -3.53 5.70
C PRO A 18 6.80 -4.36 4.97
N GLU A 19 6.25 -5.37 5.63
CA GLU A 19 5.20 -6.24 5.13
C GLU A 19 3.88 -5.49 4.93
N GLU A 20 3.50 -4.64 5.89
CA GLU A 20 2.36 -3.73 5.77
C GLU A 20 2.57 -2.72 4.64
N ALA A 21 3.77 -2.15 4.53
CA ALA A 21 4.12 -1.21 3.46
C ALA A 21 4.00 -1.87 2.07
N TYR A 22 4.49 -3.11 1.92
CA TYR A 22 4.34 -3.87 0.68
C TYR A 22 2.86 -4.18 0.38
N THR A 23 2.10 -4.61 1.39
CA THR A 23 0.66 -4.91 1.23
C THR A 23 -0.11 -3.66 0.82
N CYS A 24 0.10 -2.53 1.51
CA CYS A 24 -0.52 -1.24 1.18
C CYS A 24 -0.10 -0.76 -0.23
N PHE A 25 1.17 -0.93 -0.61
CA PHE A 25 1.64 -0.64 -1.96
C PHE A 25 0.92 -1.47 -3.02
N MET A 26 0.77 -2.78 -2.79
CA MET A 26 0.07 -3.66 -3.73
C MET A 26 -1.43 -3.34 -3.84
N ARG A 27 -2.06 -2.77 -2.79
CA ARG A 27 -3.47 -2.33 -2.76
C ARG A 27 -3.76 -0.94 -3.33
N THR A 28 -2.75 -0.07 -3.51
CA THR A 28 -2.93 1.32 -4.01
C THR A 28 -2.55 1.48 -5.48
N ASP A 29 -2.84 2.61 -6.12
CA ASP A 29 -2.40 2.87 -7.50
C ASP A 29 -0.97 3.47 -7.58
N MET A 30 -0.12 3.21 -6.59
CA MET A 30 1.26 3.71 -6.57
C MET A 30 2.16 2.93 -7.54
N ASP A 31 3.06 3.63 -8.23
CA ASP A 31 3.99 3.01 -9.20
C ASP A 31 5.21 2.37 -8.51
N TYR A 32 5.73 3.02 -7.46
CA TYR A 32 6.97 2.64 -6.79
C TYR A 32 6.85 2.65 -5.27
N LEU A 33 7.55 1.72 -4.64
CA LEU A 33 7.73 1.65 -3.19
C LEU A 33 9.23 1.68 -2.86
N VAL A 34 9.60 2.57 -1.94
CA VAL A 34 10.96 2.66 -1.40
C VAL A 34 10.93 2.25 0.07
N ILE A 35 11.65 1.19 0.42
CA ILE A 35 11.82 0.73 1.81
C ILE A 35 13.32 0.61 2.10
N GLY A 36 13.86 1.53 2.89
CA GLY A 36 15.30 1.60 3.14
C GLY A 36 16.08 1.76 1.84
N SER A 37 16.94 0.78 1.52
CA SER A 37 17.76 0.74 0.29
C SER A 37 17.15 -0.09 -0.85
N LEU A 38 15.88 -0.48 -0.73
CA LEU A 38 15.15 -1.23 -1.75
C LEU A 38 14.19 -0.31 -2.51
N LEU A 39 14.15 -0.46 -3.83
CA LEU A 39 13.19 0.17 -4.73
C LEU A 39 12.43 -0.93 -5.45
N LEU A 40 11.10 -0.93 -5.32
CA LEU A 40 10.22 -1.90 -5.94
C LEU A 40 9.36 -1.19 -6.98
N SER A 41 9.35 -1.72 -8.20
CA SER A 41 8.42 -1.29 -9.26
C SER A 41 7.17 -2.15 -9.23
N LYS A 42 5.98 -1.54 -9.25
CA LYS A 42 4.72 -2.29 -9.22
C LYS A 42 4.55 -3.21 -10.43
N SER A 43 5.05 -2.79 -11.58
CA SER A 43 5.02 -3.56 -12.84
C SER A 43 5.87 -4.84 -12.80
N GLU A 44 6.81 -4.94 -11.87
CA GLU A 44 7.71 -6.09 -11.71
C GLU A 44 7.25 -7.03 -10.60
N GLN A 45 6.20 -6.66 -9.86
CA GLN A 45 5.66 -7.49 -8.79
C GLN A 45 4.74 -8.58 -9.35
N PRO A 46 4.65 -9.75 -8.69
CA PRO A 46 3.70 -10.78 -9.08
C PRO A 46 2.26 -10.28 -8.99
N ALA A 47 1.35 -10.95 -9.71
CA ALA A 47 -0.08 -10.69 -9.57
C ALA A 47 -0.49 -10.80 -8.10
N PHE A 48 -1.03 -9.71 -7.57
CA PHE A 48 -1.51 -9.67 -6.20
C PHE A 48 -2.93 -10.21 -6.17
N GLU A 49 -3.14 -11.31 -5.45
CA GLU A 49 -4.48 -11.85 -5.28
C GLU A 49 -5.35 -10.83 -4.56
N HIS A 50 -6.51 -10.55 -5.13
CA HIS A 50 -7.48 -9.62 -4.55
C HIS A 50 -7.98 -10.20 -3.25
N ASP A 51 -7.44 -9.69 -2.14
CA ASP A 51 -8.03 -9.80 -0.82
C ASP A 51 -9.35 -9.01 -0.84
N SER A 52 -10.41 -9.64 -1.35
CA SER A 52 -11.56 -8.96 -1.96
C SER A 52 -12.44 -8.18 -0.97
N ASP A 53 -12.16 -8.31 0.33
CA ASP A 53 -13.04 -7.83 1.40
C ASP A 53 -12.38 -6.86 2.39
N TRP A 54 -11.09 -6.53 2.27
CA TRP A 54 -10.41 -5.63 3.24
C TRP A 54 -11.07 -4.24 3.32
N GLN A 55 -11.64 -3.75 2.21
CA GLN A 55 -12.36 -2.47 2.17
C GLN A 55 -13.63 -2.47 3.03
N LYS A 56 -14.24 -3.64 3.28
CA LYS A 56 -15.44 -3.76 4.10
C LYS A 56 -15.13 -3.68 5.59
N GLU A 57 -13.92 -4.06 6.00
CA GLU A 57 -13.50 -4.06 7.40
C GLU A 57 -13.23 -2.64 7.92
N PHE A 58 -12.81 -1.73 7.03
CA PHE A 58 -12.43 -0.35 7.37
C PHE A 58 -13.30 0.70 6.68
N ALA A 59 -14.51 0.34 6.24
CA ALA A 59 -15.47 1.30 5.72
C ALA A 59 -15.79 2.34 6.80
N LEU A 60 -15.27 3.56 6.61
CA LEU A 60 -15.67 4.73 7.38
C LEU A 60 -17.03 5.19 6.82
N ASP A 61 -18.01 5.35 7.73
CA ASP A 61 -19.31 5.98 7.44
C ASP A 61 -19.18 7.27 6.60
#